data_AF-A0A835KGM5-F1
#
_entry.id   AF-A0A835KGM5-F1
#
_cell.length_a   1.000
_cell.length_b   1.000
_cell.length_c   1.000
_cell.angle_alpha   90.00
_cell.angle_beta   90.00
_cell.angle_gamma   90.00
#
_symmetry.space_group_name_H-M   'P 1'
#
loop_
_entity.id
_entity.type
_entity.pdbx_description
1 polymer ?
#
loop_
_entity_poly.entity_id
_entity_poly.type
_entity_poly.pdbx_seq_one_letter_code
_entity_poly.pdbx_strand_id
1 'polypeptide(L)'
;MEVCITPLPEVNSASEVAGGQLEPFPKRINAVPPRITLGSLPVFSVHSYEEDNKLWRKHVDAYKKTNNLLDTGRYRNIMDMNAGLGSFAAALETPKLWVMNVVPTIANTSALGVIYERGLIGMYHDWCEGFSTYPRTYDLIHSNSIFSLYQNKCKFEDILLKI
;
A
#
# COMPACT_ATOMS: atom_id res chain seq x y z
N MET A 1 2.29 -30.30 -0.52
CA MET A 1 1.91 -28.88 -0.56
C MET A 1 0.63 -28.76 0.25
N GLU A 2 0.67 -28.04 1.37
CA GLU A 2 -0.55 -27.68 2.09
C GLU A 2 -1.30 -26.61 1.30
N VAL A 3 -2.63 -26.64 1.37
CA VAL A 3 -3.46 -25.68 0.66
C VAL A 3 -3.36 -24.35 1.41
N CYS A 4 -2.75 -23.34 0.79
CA CYS A 4 -2.66 -21.99 1.36
C CYS A 4 -3.97 -21.24 1.12
N ILE A 5 -5.04 -21.70 1.79
CA ILE A 5 -6.31 -20.96 1.87
C ILE A 5 -6.27 -20.15 3.15
N THR A 6 -6.30 -18.83 3.04
CA THR A 6 -6.55 -17.96 4.19
C THR A 6 -8.03 -18.11 4.58
N PRO A 7 -8.36 -18.66 5.77
CA PRO A 7 -9.74 -18.79 6.19
C PRO A 7 -10.35 -17.40 6.37
N LEU A 8 -11.62 -17.25 6.00
CA LEU A 8 -12.37 -16.05 6.32
C LEU A 8 -12.60 -15.98 7.84
N PRO A 9 -12.62 -14.78 8.44
CA PRO A 9 -12.98 -14.62 9.84
C PRO A 9 -14.37 -15.21 10.12
N GLU A 10 -14.52 -15.83 11.29
CA GLU A 10 -15.82 -16.36 11.72
C GLU A 10 -16.83 -15.23 11.92
N VAL A 11 -18.11 -15.53 11.63
CA VAL A 11 -19.24 -14.62 11.81
C VAL A 11 -20.31 -15.28 12.67
N ASN A 12 -20.98 -14.49 13.50
CA ASN A 12 -21.99 -14.97 14.45
C ASN A 12 -23.39 -15.03 13.83
N SER A 13 -23.60 -14.40 12.67
CA SER A 13 -24.91 -14.35 11.99
C SER A 13 -24.78 -14.25 10.47
N ALA A 14 -25.82 -14.66 9.74
CA ALA A 14 -25.85 -14.56 8.28
C ALA A 14 -25.86 -13.11 7.75
N SER A 15 -26.17 -12.13 8.61
CA SER A 15 -26.14 -10.69 8.30
C SER A 15 -24.78 -10.05 8.53
N GLU A 16 -23.85 -10.72 9.21
CA GLU A 16 -22.53 -10.18 9.52
C GLU A 16 -21.56 -10.43 8.37
N VAL A 17 -20.75 -9.41 8.04
CA VAL A 17 -19.75 -9.50 6.98
C VAL A 17 -18.43 -9.98 7.59
N ALA A 18 -17.93 -11.12 7.13
CA ALA A 18 -16.65 -11.68 7.57
C ALA A 18 -15.51 -10.68 7.33
N GLY A 19 -14.81 -10.31 8.40
CA GLY A 19 -13.75 -9.29 8.36
C GLY A 19 -14.23 -7.85 8.49
N GLY A 20 -15.53 -7.62 8.70
CA GLY A 20 -16.13 -6.31 8.94
C GLY A 20 -16.69 -5.63 7.70
N GLN A 21 -17.68 -4.77 7.90
CA GLN A 21 -18.31 -3.99 6.82
C GLN A 21 -17.36 -2.88 6.35
N LEU A 22 -17.21 -2.77 5.03
CA LEU A 22 -16.42 -1.72 4.40
C LEU A 22 -17.31 -0.56 3.94
N GLU A 23 -16.82 0.65 4.11
CA GLU A 23 -17.43 1.84 3.53
C GLU A 23 -17.44 1.75 1.98
N PRO A 24 -18.35 2.43 1.29
CA PRO A 24 -18.30 2.54 -0.16
C PRO A 24 -17.12 3.40 -0.63
N PHE A 25 -16.61 3.13 -1.82
CA PHE A 25 -15.65 4.02 -2.49
C PHE A 25 -16.35 5.33 -2.91
N PRO A 26 -15.72 6.52 -2.78
CA PRO A 26 -14.33 6.77 -2.37
C PRO A 26 -14.10 6.88 -0.85
N LYS A 27 -15.15 6.91 -0.02
CA LYS A 27 -15.01 7.13 1.44
C LYS A 27 -14.08 6.13 2.12
N ARG A 28 -14.13 4.86 1.71
CA ARG A 28 -13.28 3.80 2.27
C ARG A 28 -11.77 4.04 2.16
N ILE A 29 -11.33 4.91 1.25
CA ILE A 29 -9.89 5.17 1.09
C ILE A 29 -9.26 5.80 2.34
N ASN A 30 -10.04 6.57 3.10
CA ASN A 30 -9.63 7.25 4.31
C ASN A 30 -10.33 6.69 5.57
N ALA A 31 -11.36 5.87 5.41
CA ALA A 31 -11.99 5.18 6.53
C ALA A 31 -10.97 4.26 7.21
N VAL A 32 -11.12 4.06 8.52
CA VAL A 32 -10.28 3.15 9.29
C VAL A 32 -10.67 1.71 8.90
N PRO A 33 -9.72 0.90 8.39
CA PRO A 33 -10.03 -0.46 7.96
C PRO A 33 -10.45 -1.34 9.14
N PRO A 34 -11.49 -2.19 9.00
CA PRO A 34 -12.00 -2.99 10.11
C PRO A 34 -10.94 -3.83 10.81
N ARG A 35 -9.94 -4.33 10.08
CA ARG A 35 -8.84 -5.13 10.64
C ARG A 35 -7.98 -4.37 11.64
N ILE A 36 -7.87 -3.04 11.48
CA ILE A 36 -7.20 -2.17 12.45
C ILE A 36 -8.11 -1.93 13.65
N THR A 37 -9.40 -1.67 13.44
CA THR A 37 -10.37 -1.45 14.52
C THR A 37 -10.56 -2.70 15.39
N LEU A 38 -10.54 -3.89 14.78
CA LEU A 38 -10.66 -5.19 15.45
C LEU A 38 -9.33 -5.65 16.07
N GLY A 39 -8.23 -4.91 15.89
CA GLY A 39 -6.92 -5.25 16.45
C GLY A 39 -6.28 -6.50 15.85
N SER A 40 -6.70 -6.95 14.66
CA SER A 40 -6.14 -8.14 14.00
C SER A 40 -4.72 -7.90 13.47
N LEU A 41 -4.27 -6.65 13.43
CA LEU A 41 -2.89 -6.25 13.15
C LEU A 41 -2.29 -5.56 14.40
N PRO A 42 -1.62 -6.30 15.30
CA PRO A 42 -1.17 -5.75 16.59
C PRO A 42 -0.20 -4.56 16.48
N VAL A 43 0.50 -4.45 15.36
CA VAL A 43 1.46 -3.39 15.08
C VAL A 43 0.78 -2.05 14.82
N PHE A 44 -0.49 -2.05 14.41
CA PHE A 44 -1.22 -0.85 14.02
C PHE A 44 -2.45 -0.62 14.91
N SER A 45 -2.56 0.61 15.40
CA SER A 45 -3.75 1.14 16.06
C SER A 45 -4.50 2.12 15.15
N VAL A 46 -5.75 2.41 15.49
CA VAL A 46 -6.54 3.48 14.83
C VAL A 46 -5.76 4.80 14.83
N HIS A 47 -5.18 5.16 15.97
CA HIS A 47 -4.40 6.39 16.10
C HIS A 47 -3.18 6.41 15.16
N SER A 48 -2.41 5.33 15.10
CA SER A 48 -1.25 5.26 14.20
C SER A 48 -1.65 5.30 12.72
N TYR A 49 -2.80 4.74 12.35
CA TYR A 49 -3.33 4.81 10.98
C TYR A 49 -3.70 6.24 10.59
N GLU A 50 -4.37 6.97 11.49
CA GLU A 50 -4.75 8.37 11.26
C GLU A 50 -3.55 9.30 11.16
N GLU A 51 -2.55 9.12 12.04
CA GLU A 51 -1.31 9.90 11.98
C GLU A 51 -0.49 9.58 10.73
N ASP A 52 -0.43 8.31 10.28
CA ASP A 52 0.21 7.94 9.02
C ASP A 52 -0.47 8.63 7.82
N ASN A 53 -1.81 8.62 7.75
CA ASN A 53 -2.57 9.33 6.71
C ASN A 53 -2.32 10.85 6.71
N LYS A 54 -2.20 11.44 7.89
CA LYS A 54 -1.90 12.88 8.04
C LYS A 54 -0.47 13.20 7.63
N LEU A 55 0.48 12.34 7.96
CA LEU A 55 1.89 12.49 7.59
C LEU A 55 2.07 12.37 6.07
N TRP A 56 1.46 11.36 5.43
CA TRP A 56 1.54 11.18 3.99
C TRP A 56 0.91 12.31 3.18
N ARG A 57 -0.19 12.90 3.66
CA ARG A 57 -0.73 14.12 3.05
C ARG A 57 0.30 15.25 3.04
N LYS A 58 0.98 15.48 4.16
CA LYS A 58 2.05 16.50 4.24
C LYS A 58 3.22 16.17 3.30
N HIS A 59 3.64 14.91 3.22
CA HIS A 59 4.71 14.49 2.32
C HIS A 59 4.34 14.70 0.85
N VAL A 60 3.13 14.28 0.46
CA VAL A 60 2.62 14.47 -0.90
C VAL A 60 2.50 15.96 -1.25
N ASP A 61 2.02 16.80 -0.34
CA ASP A 61 2.00 18.26 -0.53
C ASP A 61 3.40 18.85 -0.72
N ALA A 62 4.39 18.33 0.00
CA ALA A 62 5.79 18.72 -0.20
C ALA A 62 6.33 18.23 -1.55
N TYR A 63 6.03 16.99 -1.96
CA TYR A 63 6.45 16.45 -3.24
C TYR A 63 5.89 17.24 -4.42
N LYS A 64 4.62 17.68 -4.35
CA LYS A 64 3.98 18.51 -5.37
C LYS A 64 4.68 19.86 -5.58
N LYS A 65 5.31 20.41 -4.54
CA LYS A 65 6.10 21.66 -4.65
C LYS A 65 7.39 21.46 -5.43
N THR A 66 8.01 20.28 -5.30
CA THR A 66 9.28 19.95 -5.99
C THR A 66 9.04 19.37 -7.38
N ASN A 67 8.01 18.54 -7.52
CA ASN A 67 7.58 17.92 -8.76
C ASN A 67 6.18 18.42 -9.10
N ASN A 68 6.13 19.55 -9.79
CA ASN A 68 4.89 20.18 -10.22
C ASN A 68 4.07 19.30 -11.20
N LEU A 69 4.63 18.24 -11.77
CA LEU A 69 3.92 17.33 -12.68
C LEU A 69 2.97 16.38 -11.95
N LEU A 70 3.16 16.14 -10.64
CA LEU A 70 2.31 15.24 -9.85
C LEU A 70 0.81 15.59 -9.93
N ASP A 71 0.48 16.88 -9.93
CA ASP A 71 -0.92 17.35 -9.97
C ASP A 71 -1.45 17.65 -11.38
N THR A 72 -0.61 17.54 -12.40
CA THR A 72 -1.01 17.86 -13.79
C THR A 72 -1.77 16.74 -14.47
N GLY A 73 -1.75 15.52 -13.91
CA GLY A 73 -2.24 14.31 -14.57
C GLY A 73 -1.30 13.77 -15.65
N ARG A 74 -0.03 14.25 -15.67
CA ARG A 74 1.02 13.73 -16.55
C ARG A 74 1.43 12.30 -16.18
N TYR A 75 1.51 12.01 -14.89
CA TYR A 75 1.73 10.68 -14.35
C TYR A 75 0.38 9.99 -14.12
N ARG A 76 0.22 8.79 -14.69
CA ARG A 76 -1.03 8.02 -14.63
C ARG A 76 -0.85 6.65 -13.99
N ASN A 77 0.35 6.10 -14.03
CA ASN A 77 0.69 4.83 -13.38
C ASN A 77 1.91 5.00 -12.48
N ILE A 78 1.66 5.02 -11.17
CA ILE A 78 2.70 5.19 -10.16
C ILE A 78 2.94 3.84 -9.50
N MET A 79 4.20 3.51 -9.21
CA MET A 79 4.54 2.39 -8.33
C MET A 79 4.96 2.96 -6.98
N ASP A 80 4.37 2.46 -5.89
CA ASP A 80 4.88 2.69 -4.55
C ASP A 80 5.56 1.43 -4.05
N MET A 81 6.89 1.46 -3.98
CA MET A 81 7.71 0.28 -3.71
C MET A 81 7.62 -0.21 -2.27
N ASN A 82 7.18 0.64 -1.35
CA ASN A 82 7.04 0.33 0.06
C ASN A 82 5.78 1.02 0.62
N ALA A 83 4.62 0.48 0.23
CA ALA A 83 3.35 1.13 0.41
C ALA A 83 2.88 1.24 1.87
N GLY A 84 3.42 0.44 2.78
CA GLY A 84 2.96 0.39 4.17
C GLY A 84 1.46 0.18 4.25
N LEU A 85 0.72 1.16 4.78
CA LEU A 85 -0.74 1.15 4.92
C LEU A 85 -1.50 1.63 3.67
N GLY A 86 -0.81 1.95 2.57
CA GLY A 86 -1.39 2.52 1.34
C GLY A 86 -1.68 4.02 1.41
N SER A 87 -1.12 4.72 2.40
CA SER A 87 -1.45 6.11 2.70
C SER A 87 -0.88 7.12 1.70
N PHE A 88 0.26 6.81 1.06
CA PHE A 88 0.76 7.57 -0.08
C PHE A 88 -0.24 7.59 -1.24
N ALA A 89 -0.73 6.41 -1.64
CA ALA A 89 -1.74 6.29 -2.69
C ALA A 89 -3.06 6.98 -2.30
N ALA A 90 -3.47 6.88 -1.04
CA ALA A 90 -4.66 7.58 -0.54
C ALA A 90 -4.51 9.11 -0.57
N ALA A 91 -3.32 9.63 -0.27
CA ALA A 91 -3.04 11.06 -0.34
C ALA A 91 -2.96 11.60 -1.78
N LEU A 92 -2.65 10.73 -2.76
CA LEU A 92 -2.62 11.06 -4.19
C LEU A 92 -3.94 10.82 -4.92
N GLU A 93 -4.98 10.31 -4.26
CA GLU A 93 -6.19 9.83 -4.92
C GLU A 93 -6.79 10.85 -5.89
N THR A 94 -6.89 10.42 -7.16
CA THR A 94 -7.51 11.18 -8.23
C THR A 94 -7.95 10.21 -9.33
N PRO A 95 -9.07 10.46 -10.03
CA PRO A 95 -9.55 9.58 -11.10
C PRO A 95 -8.60 9.45 -12.30
N LYS A 96 -7.53 10.25 -12.38
CA LYS A 96 -6.59 10.29 -13.52
C LYS A 96 -5.38 9.37 -13.37
N LEU A 97 -5.11 8.85 -12.18
CA LEU A 97 -3.96 7.99 -11.92
C LEU A 97 -4.33 6.79 -11.04
N TRP A 98 -3.49 5.77 -11.08
CA TRP A 98 -3.54 4.65 -10.16
C TRP A 98 -2.15 4.37 -9.62
N VAL A 99 -2.10 3.80 -8.42
CA VAL A 99 -0.86 3.44 -7.73
C VAL A 99 -0.80 1.92 -7.56
N MET A 100 0.26 1.27 -8.06
CA MET A 100 0.60 -0.09 -7.66
C MET A 100 1.24 -0.03 -6.27
N ASN A 101 0.52 -0.49 -5.25
CA ASN A 101 1.04 -0.52 -3.88
C ASN A 101 1.80 -1.83 -3.65
N VAL A 102 3.11 -1.75 -3.49
CA VAL A 102 3.93 -2.92 -3.21
C VAL A 102 4.25 -2.97 -1.72
N VAL A 103 3.93 -4.09 -1.09
CA VAL A 103 4.32 -4.39 0.29
C VAL A 103 5.53 -5.32 0.24
N PRO A 104 6.72 -4.89 0.68
CA PRO A 104 7.89 -5.75 0.69
C PRO A 104 7.67 -6.99 1.56
N THR A 105 7.98 -8.18 1.06
CA THR A 105 7.83 -9.46 1.82
C THR A 105 8.69 -9.49 3.09
N ILE A 106 9.78 -8.73 3.11
CA ILE A 106 10.65 -8.56 4.26
C ILE A 106 10.04 -7.70 5.36
N ALA A 107 9.04 -6.87 5.04
CA ALA A 107 8.29 -6.17 6.06
C ALA A 107 7.48 -7.23 6.82
N ASN A 108 7.82 -7.46 8.09
CA ASN A 108 7.14 -8.42 8.97
C ASN A 108 5.72 -7.94 9.37
N THR A 109 5.03 -7.23 8.49
CA THR A 109 3.70 -6.64 8.69
C THR A 109 2.81 -6.99 7.51
N SER A 110 1.69 -7.68 7.78
CA SER A 110 0.71 -8.05 6.75
C SER A 110 -0.20 -6.85 6.41
N ALA A 111 0.37 -5.83 5.79
CA ALA A 111 -0.33 -4.58 5.50
C ALA A 111 -1.16 -4.64 4.21
N LEU A 112 -1.00 -5.66 3.37
CA LEU A 112 -1.74 -5.78 2.11
C LEU A 112 -3.25 -5.86 2.30
N GLY A 113 -3.72 -6.48 3.38
CA GLY A 113 -5.14 -6.50 3.73
C GLY A 113 -5.72 -5.10 3.97
N VAL A 114 -4.94 -4.20 4.58
CA VAL A 114 -5.31 -2.79 4.79
C VAL A 114 -5.48 -2.08 3.46
N ILE A 115 -4.54 -2.29 2.51
CA ILE A 115 -4.60 -1.71 1.16
C ILE A 115 -5.89 -2.14 0.44
N TYR A 116 -6.26 -3.42 0.51
CA TYR A 116 -7.48 -3.92 -0.11
C TYR A 116 -8.77 -3.41 0.57
N GLU A 117 -8.80 -3.31 1.89
CA GLU A 117 -9.94 -2.75 2.63
C GLU A 117 -10.18 -1.27 2.28
N ARG A 118 -9.11 -0.53 1.95
CA ARG A 118 -9.18 0.85 1.42
C ARG A 118 -9.65 0.92 -0.04
N GLY A 119 -9.77 -0.22 -0.71
CA GLY A 119 -10.13 -0.32 -2.13
C GLY A 119 -9.00 0.02 -3.09
N LEU A 120 -7.75 -0.04 -2.64
CA LEU A 120 -6.56 0.15 -3.45
C LEU A 120 -6.07 -1.19 -3.99
N ILE A 121 -5.26 -1.15 -5.05
CA ILE A 121 -4.60 -2.34 -5.59
C ILE A 121 -3.19 -2.47 -5.05
N GLY A 122 -2.74 -3.70 -4.83
CA GLY A 122 -1.39 -3.95 -4.37
C GLY A 122 -1.01 -5.42 -4.40
N MET A 123 0.27 -5.67 -4.11
CA MET A 123 0.86 -7.00 -4.07
C MET A 123 2.00 -7.08 -3.06
N TYR A 124 2.36 -8.29 -2.67
CA TYR A 124 3.64 -8.56 -2.03
C TYR A 124 4.73 -8.72 -3.09
N HIS A 125 5.93 -8.21 -2.82
CA HIS A 125 7.10 -8.44 -3.66
C HIS A 125 8.39 -8.50 -2.84
N ASP A 126 9.36 -9.28 -3.30
CA ASP A 126 10.72 -9.24 -2.78
C ASP A 126 11.62 -8.49 -3.75
N TRP A 127 12.10 -7.32 -3.36
CA TRP A 127 12.96 -6.49 -4.21
C TRP A 127 14.37 -7.05 -4.42
N CYS A 128 14.76 -8.13 -3.75
CA CYS A 128 15.96 -8.89 -4.14
C CYS A 128 15.73 -9.76 -5.39
N GLU A 129 14.47 -10.01 -5.73
CA GLU A 129 14.03 -10.73 -6.92
C GLU A 129 13.60 -9.78 -8.04
N GLY A 130 13.66 -10.30 -9.27
CA GLY A 130 13.16 -9.60 -10.45
C GLY A 130 11.69 -9.23 -10.30
N PHE A 131 11.35 -7.95 -10.37
CA PHE A 131 9.96 -7.54 -10.53
C PHE A 131 9.55 -7.91 -11.95
N SER A 132 8.67 -8.90 -12.09
CA SER A 132 8.17 -9.31 -13.40
C SER A 132 7.27 -8.22 -13.96
N THR A 133 7.86 -7.23 -14.63
CA THR A 133 7.17 -6.14 -15.30
C THR A 133 6.61 -6.61 -16.65
N TYR A 134 5.71 -7.59 -16.64
CA TYR A 134 4.95 -7.93 -17.85
C TYR A 134 3.78 -6.95 -18.05
N PRO A 135 3.67 -6.34 -19.24
CA PRO A 135 4.31 -5.07 -19.60
C PRO A 135 3.53 -3.88 -19.02
N ARG A 136 3.93 -3.32 -17.87
CA ARG A 136 3.49 -1.97 -17.47
C ARG A 136 4.70 -1.15 -17.05
N THR A 137 5.09 -0.21 -17.91
CA THR A 137 6.01 0.88 -17.59
C THR A 137 5.32 1.84 -16.64
N TYR A 138 5.92 2.16 -15.50
CA TYR A 138 5.42 3.18 -14.58
C TYR A 138 5.97 4.56 -14.96
N ASP A 139 5.14 5.59 -14.93
CA ASP A 139 5.53 6.96 -15.23
C ASP A 139 6.32 7.56 -14.05
N LEU A 140 6.10 7.05 -12.84
CA LEU A 140 6.79 7.45 -11.62
C LEU A 140 6.95 6.25 -10.67
N ILE A 141 8.15 6.12 -10.11
CA ILE A 141 8.44 5.18 -9.03
C ILE A 141 8.67 5.98 -7.75
N HIS A 142 7.86 5.69 -6.74
CA HIS A 142 8.00 6.20 -5.39
C HIS A 142 8.65 5.12 -4.52
N SER A 143 9.68 5.49 -3.78
CA SER A 143 10.35 4.59 -2.84
C SER A 143 10.63 5.33 -1.54
N ASN A 144 10.05 4.86 -0.43
CA ASN A 144 10.32 5.39 0.90
C ASN A 144 11.02 4.33 1.75
N SER A 145 12.20 4.65 2.27
CA SER A 145 13.01 3.78 3.14
C SER A 145 13.34 2.39 2.56
N ILE A 146 13.22 2.18 1.24
CA ILE A 146 13.41 0.86 0.63
C ILE A 146 14.84 0.36 0.77
N PHE A 147 15.84 1.23 0.55
CA PHE A 147 17.25 0.83 0.65
C PHE A 147 17.65 0.48 2.09
N SER A 148 17.11 1.20 3.08
CA SER A 148 17.32 0.87 4.49
C SER A 148 16.67 -0.47 4.86
N LEU A 149 15.48 -0.75 4.32
CA LEU A 149 14.78 -2.02 4.54
C LEU A 149 15.58 -3.23 3.99
N TYR A 150 16.31 -3.03 2.90
CA TYR A 150 17.06 -4.08 2.20
C TYR A 150 18.59 -4.06 2.41
N GLN A 151 19.10 -3.14 3.24
CA GLN A 151 20.53 -2.85 3.39
C GLN A 151 21.42 -4.08 3.64
N ASN A 152 20.88 -5.12 4.31
CA ASN A 152 21.60 -6.34 4.68
C ASN A 152 21.08 -7.60 3.97
N LYS A 153 20.39 -7.43 2.84
CA LYS A 153 19.66 -8.52 2.16
C LYS A 153 20.08 -8.70 0.71
N CYS A 154 20.17 -7.58 -0.02
CA CYS A 154 20.72 -7.53 -1.37
C CYS A 154 21.33 -6.16 -1.63
N LYS A 155 22.06 -6.03 -2.74
CA LYS A 155 22.71 -4.78 -3.09
C LYS A 155 21.68 -3.78 -3.63
N PHE A 156 21.91 -2.49 -3.42
CA PHE A 156 20.99 -1.46 -3.91
C PHE A 156 20.93 -1.43 -5.44
N GLU A 157 22.02 -1.78 -6.11
CA GLU A 157 22.10 -1.92 -7.56
C GLU A 157 21.17 -3.02 -8.05
N ASP A 158 21.05 -4.12 -7.31
CA ASP A 158 20.15 -5.22 -7.67
C ASP A 158 18.69 -4.74 -7.64
N ILE A 159 18.31 -3.94 -6.64
CA ILE A 159 16.96 -3.35 -6.55
C ILE A 159 16.70 -2.43 -7.74
N LEU A 160 17.65 -1.55 -8.08
CA LEU A 160 17.48 -0.59 -9.17
C LEU A 160 17.43 -1.25 -10.56
N LEU A 161 18.17 -2.33 -10.77
CA LEU A 161 18.23 -3.06 -12.05
C LEU A 161 17.05 -3.99 -12.27
N LYS A 162 16.39 -4.44 -11.19
CA LYS A 162 15.35 -5.46 -11.20
C LYS A 162 13.94 -4.91 -11.06
N ILE A 163 13.77 -3.58 -11.07
CA ILE A 163 12.47 -2.89 -11.17
C ILE A 163 11.95 -2.89 -12.60
#